data_AF-A0A8C5S0A3-F1
#
_entry.id   AF-A0A8C5S0A3-F1
#
_cell.length_a   1.000
_cell.length_b   1.000
_cell.length_c   1.000
_cell.angle_alpha   90.00
_cell.angle_beta   90.00
_cell.angle_gamma   90.00
#
_symmetry.space_group_name_H-M   'P 1'
#
loop_
_entity.id
_entity.type
_entity.pdbx_description
1 polymer ?
#
loop_
_entity_poly.entity_id
_entity_poly.type
_entity_poly.pdbx_seq_one_letter_code
_entity_poly.pdbx_strand_id
1 'polypeptide(L)'
;MPSFAIMLLRGHTLRSKVCSKLLGCLSLSALRQSLSLRPLSRKFHVSCQRCSTMPSWVIDRYGKNDVLRLTSNMTFPAIRLPNEVIIKVHAASLNPIDVNMRNGYGASALRVKRDPLRISEKGNEFPLILGRDVSGVVMECGPSVSYFKPGDEVWAAIPPWKQGTLSEFVLASGNEISRKPKCLTHTEAASLPYVGLTTWFAVSNAGGLDADSCLDKR
;
A
#
# COMPACT_ATOMS: atom_id res chain seq x y z
N MET A 1 -1.56 23.37 18.75
CA MET A 1 -0.90 22.64 17.65
C MET A 1 -1.26 21.17 17.75
N PRO A 2 -1.86 20.53 16.72
CA PRO A 2 -2.02 19.09 16.71
C PRO A 2 -0.66 18.43 16.43
N SER A 3 -0.18 17.60 17.35
CA SER A 3 1.07 16.85 17.13
C SER A 3 0.84 15.75 16.09
N PHE A 4 1.57 15.81 14.98
CA PHE A 4 1.69 14.68 14.06
C PHE A 4 2.48 13.57 14.74
N ALA A 5 1.95 12.36 14.73
CA ALA A 5 2.60 11.19 15.32
C ALA A 5 2.93 10.17 14.22
N ILE A 6 4.18 9.73 14.16
CA ILE A 6 4.65 8.73 13.19
C ILE A 6 4.67 7.36 13.88
N MET A 7 4.04 6.36 13.27
CA MET A 7 3.98 5.01 13.79
C MET A 7 4.95 4.10 13.02
N LEU A 8 5.83 3.43 13.76
CA LEU A 8 6.81 2.48 13.22
C LEU A 8 6.29 1.04 13.36
N LEU A 9 6.15 0.34 12.24
CA LEU A 9 5.89 -1.10 12.21
C LEU A 9 7.22 -1.85 12.12
N ARG A 10 7.74 -2.33 13.26
CA ARG A 10 8.98 -3.13 13.30
C ARG A 10 8.70 -4.58 12.85
N GLY A 11 9.02 -4.90 11.60
CA GLY A 11 9.00 -6.28 11.11
C GLY A 11 10.23 -7.09 11.55
N HIS A 12 10.01 -8.27 12.13
CA HIS A 12 11.09 -9.21 12.46
C HIS A 12 11.67 -9.86 11.19
N THR A 13 12.99 -9.86 11.05
CA THR A 13 13.70 -10.39 9.87
C THR A 13 14.23 -11.80 10.13
N LEU A 14 13.84 -12.77 9.31
CA LEU A 14 14.46 -14.11 9.28
C LEU A 14 15.26 -14.28 7.99
N ARG A 15 16.59 -14.38 8.12
CA ARG A 15 17.51 -14.72 7.02
C ARG A 15 17.42 -16.21 6.72
N SER A 16 17.38 -16.60 5.44
CA SER A 16 17.74 -17.95 5.00
C SER A 16 18.89 -17.91 3.99
N LYS A 17 19.62 -19.02 3.88
CA LYS A 17 20.98 -19.07 3.33
C LYS A 17 21.00 -19.47 1.85
N VAL A 18 21.89 -18.84 1.08
CA VAL A 18 22.29 -19.31 -0.25
C VAL A 18 23.09 -20.61 -0.11
N CYS A 19 22.87 -21.58 -1.00
CA CYS A 19 23.72 -22.76 -1.13
C CYS A 19 24.10 -22.95 -2.60
N SER A 20 25.41 -23.15 -2.85
CA SER A 20 26.02 -23.31 -4.17
C SER A 20 26.38 -24.78 -4.41
N LYS A 21 26.31 -25.24 -5.67
CA LYS A 21 27.15 -26.32 -6.21
C LYS A 21 27.24 -26.28 -7.74
N LEU A 22 28.33 -26.84 -8.26
CA LEU A 22 28.88 -26.68 -9.62
C LEU A 22 29.24 -28.05 -10.24
N LEU A 23 29.55 -28.09 -11.56
CA LEU A 23 30.03 -29.25 -12.37
C LEU A 23 28.93 -30.32 -12.63
N GLY A 24 28.87 -31.17 -13.69
CA GLY A 24 29.57 -31.41 -14.97
C GLY A 24 28.98 -32.71 -15.61
N CYS A 25 29.14 -33.11 -16.89
CA CYS A 25 29.83 -32.54 -18.06
C CYS A 25 29.25 -33.12 -19.41
N LEU A 26 30.07 -33.20 -20.48
CA LEU A 26 29.82 -33.53 -21.91
C LEU A 26 29.34 -34.97 -22.29
N SER A 27 28.54 -35.09 -23.37
CA SER A 27 28.69 -36.09 -24.47
C SER A 27 27.77 -35.77 -25.68
N LEU A 28 28.10 -36.25 -26.88
CA LEU A 28 27.45 -35.96 -28.18
C LEU A 28 26.99 -37.24 -28.90
N SER A 29 25.73 -37.28 -29.38
CA SER A 29 25.33 -38.15 -30.51
C SER A 29 24.00 -37.72 -31.16
N ALA A 30 23.94 -37.91 -32.49
CA ALA A 30 22.82 -37.63 -33.40
C ALA A 30 21.72 -38.73 -33.34
N LEU A 31 20.54 -38.71 -33.99
CA LEU A 31 19.84 -37.77 -34.91
C LEU A 31 18.33 -38.17 -34.96
N ARG A 32 17.45 -37.27 -35.46
CA ARG A 32 16.10 -37.50 -36.05
C ARG A 32 14.87 -37.87 -35.17
N GLN A 33 13.95 -36.89 -35.14
CA GLN A 33 12.50 -36.99 -35.37
C GLN A 33 11.57 -37.61 -34.30
N SER A 34 10.91 -36.74 -33.54
CA SER A 34 9.43 -36.60 -33.65
C SER A 34 9.00 -35.17 -33.30
N LEU A 35 8.05 -34.60 -34.04
CA LEU A 35 7.44 -33.30 -33.72
C LEU A 35 6.34 -33.50 -32.66
N SER A 36 6.76 -33.67 -31.42
CA SER A 36 5.88 -33.65 -30.25
C SER A 36 5.75 -32.22 -29.73
N LEU A 37 4.57 -31.61 -29.89
CA LEU A 37 4.22 -30.32 -29.28
C LEU A 37 4.12 -30.50 -27.75
N ARG A 38 5.26 -30.46 -27.07
CA ARG A 38 5.31 -30.42 -25.60
C ARG A 38 4.91 -29.01 -25.14
N PRO A 39 3.82 -28.84 -24.37
CA PRO A 39 3.55 -27.54 -23.77
C PRO A 39 4.68 -27.20 -22.81
N LEU A 40 5.30 -26.03 -22.97
CA LEU A 40 6.16 -25.42 -21.96
C LEU A 40 5.32 -25.07 -20.73
N SER A 41 5.03 -26.07 -19.91
CA SER A 41 4.57 -25.87 -18.54
C SER A 41 5.73 -25.26 -17.74
N ARG A 42 5.84 -23.94 -17.85
CA ARG A 42 6.73 -23.13 -17.03
C ARG A 42 6.28 -23.35 -15.59
N LYS A 43 6.98 -24.24 -14.87
CA LYS A 43 6.72 -24.50 -13.45
C LYS A 43 6.97 -23.21 -12.69
N PHE A 44 5.91 -22.47 -12.41
CA PHE A 44 5.95 -21.35 -11.48
C PHE A 44 6.32 -21.94 -10.12
N HIS A 45 7.58 -21.74 -9.71
CA HIS A 45 8.01 -21.96 -8.35
C HIS A 45 7.35 -20.88 -7.48
N VAL A 46 6.11 -21.13 -7.05
CA VAL A 46 5.42 -20.35 -6.01
C VAL A 46 6.00 -20.77 -4.65
N SER A 47 7.30 -20.56 -4.46
CA SER A 47 7.99 -20.79 -3.20
C SER A 47 7.83 -19.58 -2.28
N CYS A 48 6.59 -19.27 -1.95
CA CYS A 48 6.26 -18.39 -0.85
C CYS A 48 5.00 -18.95 -0.19
N GLN A 49 5.10 -19.30 1.10
CA GLN A 49 3.91 -19.50 1.92
C GLN A 49 3.19 -18.15 1.93
N ARG A 50 2.10 -18.02 1.17
CA ARG A 50 1.27 -16.81 1.18
C ARG A 50 0.80 -16.60 2.62
N CYS A 51 1.29 -15.55 3.25
CA CYS A 51 0.74 -15.09 4.52
C CYS A 51 -0.71 -14.71 4.22
N SER A 52 -1.67 -15.54 4.65
CA SER A 52 -3.10 -15.31 4.40
C SER A 52 -3.66 -14.18 5.26
N THR A 53 -2.94 -13.85 6.33
CA THR A 53 -3.24 -12.78 7.26
C THR A 53 -2.02 -11.88 7.50
N MET A 54 -2.24 -10.72 8.11
CA MET A 54 -1.22 -9.74 8.45
C MET A 54 -1.56 -9.00 9.77
N PRO A 55 -0.56 -8.47 10.49
CA PRO A 55 -0.76 -7.52 11.58
C PRO A 55 -1.38 -6.20 11.12
N SER A 56 -2.42 -5.74 11.80
CA SER A 56 -3.10 -4.46 11.54
C SER A 56 -3.71 -3.85 12.79
N TRP A 57 -3.74 -2.53 12.89
CA TRP A 57 -4.63 -1.82 13.81
C TRP A 57 -5.96 -1.55 13.12
N VAL A 58 -7.02 -2.07 13.72
CA VAL A 58 -8.39 -1.98 13.20
C VAL A 58 -9.32 -1.35 14.22
N ILE A 59 -10.47 -0.88 13.74
CA ILE A 59 -11.65 -0.63 14.56
C ILE A 59 -12.80 -1.50 14.05
N ASP A 60 -13.57 -2.07 14.98
CA ASP A 60 -14.76 -2.89 14.67
C ASP A 60 -16.07 -2.10 14.83
N ARG A 61 -15.98 -0.86 15.34
CA ARG A 61 -17.05 0.12 15.50
C ARG A 61 -16.44 1.53 15.59
N TYR A 62 -17.24 2.57 15.33
CA TYR A 62 -16.84 3.95 15.63
C TYR A 62 -16.83 4.22 17.14
N GLY A 63 -15.93 5.08 17.62
CA GLY A 63 -15.83 5.45 19.03
C GLY A 63 -14.54 6.20 19.43
N LYS A 64 -14.32 6.31 20.74
CA LYS A 64 -13.12 6.92 21.33
C LYS A 64 -11.91 5.97 21.17
N ASN A 65 -10.77 6.28 21.81
CA ASN A 65 -9.53 5.55 21.55
C ASN A 65 -9.57 4.06 21.95
N ASP A 66 -10.54 3.65 22.77
CA ASP A 66 -10.80 2.28 23.21
C ASP A 66 -11.26 1.33 22.10
N VAL A 67 -11.71 1.84 20.94
CA VAL A 67 -12.13 0.99 19.82
C VAL A 67 -10.96 0.51 18.94
N LEU A 68 -9.74 1.03 19.16
CA LEU A 68 -8.54 0.60 18.44
C LEU A 68 -8.04 -0.74 18.97
N ARG A 69 -7.93 -1.73 18.07
CA ARG A 69 -7.50 -3.08 18.39
C ARG A 69 -6.41 -3.53 17.43
N LEU A 70 -5.29 -4.01 17.96
CA LEU A 70 -4.30 -4.75 17.19
C LEU A 70 -4.83 -6.15 16.89
N THR A 71 -4.72 -6.60 15.64
CA THR A 71 -5.03 -7.96 15.20
C THR A 71 -3.90 -8.51 14.36
N SER A 72 -3.55 -9.79 14.52
CA SER A 72 -2.62 -10.51 13.64
C SER A 72 -3.32 -11.22 12.47
N ASN A 73 -4.66 -11.20 12.48
CA ASN A 73 -5.52 -12.03 11.64
C ASN A 73 -6.24 -11.24 10.54
N MET A 74 -5.78 -10.03 10.21
CA MET A 74 -6.40 -9.24 9.13
C MET A 74 -6.06 -9.87 7.79
N THR A 75 -7.03 -10.08 6.89
CA THR A 75 -6.78 -10.73 5.59
C THR A 75 -5.74 -9.97 4.77
N PHE A 76 -4.77 -10.69 4.21
CA PHE A 76 -3.75 -10.10 3.33
C PHE A 76 -4.41 -9.46 2.09
N PRO A 77 -4.00 -8.24 1.68
CA PRO A 77 -4.62 -7.55 0.55
C PRO A 77 -4.39 -8.31 -0.75
N ALA A 78 -5.42 -8.42 -1.58
CA ALA A 78 -5.32 -9.01 -2.92
C ALA A 78 -5.55 -7.93 -3.98
N ILE A 79 -4.78 -7.99 -5.07
CA ILE A 79 -4.99 -7.18 -6.27
C ILE A 79 -6.32 -7.61 -6.90
N ARG A 80 -7.27 -6.68 -6.97
CA ARG A 80 -8.62 -6.87 -7.55
C ARG A 80 -8.74 -6.15 -8.90
N LEU A 81 -8.03 -5.04 -9.06
CA LEU A 81 -8.00 -4.23 -10.27
C LEU A 81 -6.59 -4.24 -10.87
N PRO A 82 -6.45 -4.20 -12.21
CA PRO A 82 -5.17 -4.40 -12.86
C PRO A 82 -4.17 -3.25 -12.66
N ASN A 83 -4.64 -2.11 -12.14
CA ASN A 83 -3.86 -0.92 -11.80
C ASN A 83 -3.54 -0.79 -10.30
N GLU A 84 -3.78 -1.82 -9.48
CA GLU A 84 -3.45 -1.82 -8.05
C GLU A 84 -2.02 -2.29 -7.77
N VAL A 85 -1.49 -1.89 -6.62
CA VAL A 85 -0.15 -2.21 -6.11
C VAL A 85 -0.25 -2.52 -4.62
N ILE A 86 0.42 -3.59 -4.19
CA ILE A 86 0.58 -3.92 -2.78
C ILE A 86 1.90 -3.31 -2.30
N ILE A 87 1.85 -2.51 -1.24
CA ILE A 87 3.00 -1.88 -0.60
C ILE A 87 3.20 -2.52 0.78
N LYS A 88 4.42 -2.98 1.09
CA LYS A 88 4.81 -3.29 2.47
C LYS A 88 5.10 -1.98 3.19
N VAL A 89 4.35 -1.70 4.25
CA VAL A 89 4.45 -0.46 5.02
C VAL A 89 5.71 -0.52 5.90
N HIS A 90 6.57 0.49 5.78
CA HIS A 90 7.72 0.68 6.69
C HIS A 90 7.40 1.73 7.75
N ALA A 91 6.69 2.79 7.37
CA ALA A 91 6.18 3.82 8.28
C ALA A 91 4.85 4.40 7.78
N ALA A 92 4.04 4.85 8.73
CA ALA A 92 2.78 5.56 8.51
C ALA A 92 2.68 6.76 9.46
N SER A 93 1.89 7.77 9.10
CA SER A 93 1.59 8.95 9.93
C SER A 93 0.13 8.96 10.37
N LEU A 94 -0.13 9.58 11.51
CA LEU A 94 -1.46 9.88 12.03
C LEU A 94 -1.83 11.34 11.74
N ASN A 95 -2.95 11.53 11.05
CA ASN A 95 -3.54 12.83 10.76
C ASN A 95 -4.79 13.08 11.62
N PRO A 96 -5.24 14.34 11.80
CA PRO A 96 -6.51 14.63 12.49
C PRO A 96 -7.73 13.91 11.88
N ILE A 97 -7.71 13.64 10.56
CA ILE A 97 -8.76 12.86 9.89
C ILE A 97 -8.87 11.42 10.42
N ASP A 98 -7.77 10.79 10.85
CA ASP A 98 -7.81 9.42 11.38
C ASP A 98 -8.56 9.37 12.72
N VAL A 99 -8.29 10.33 13.61
CA VAL A 99 -8.98 10.47 14.90
C VAL A 99 -10.45 10.81 14.69
N ASN A 100 -10.75 11.71 13.75
CA ASN A 100 -12.13 12.08 13.41
C ASN A 100 -12.90 10.90 12.80
N MET A 101 -12.31 10.18 11.85
CA MET A 101 -12.90 8.98 11.24
C MET A 101 -13.14 7.88 12.27
N ARG A 102 -12.21 7.66 13.22
CA ARG A 102 -12.42 6.75 14.35
C ARG A 102 -13.68 7.10 15.14
N ASN A 103 -13.91 8.39 15.37
CA ASN A 103 -15.12 8.89 16.03
C ASN A 103 -16.39 8.88 15.14
N GLY A 104 -16.31 8.42 13.88
CA GLY A 104 -17.45 8.35 12.95
C GLY A 104 -17.61 9.54 11.99
N TYR A 105 -16.67 10.51 11.99
CA TYR A 105 -16.72 11.63 11.06
C TYR A 105 -16.70 11.16 9.60
N GLY A 106 -17.62 11.72 8.80
CA GLY A 106 -17.72 11.42 7.36
C GLY A 106 -18.27 10.02 7.03
N ALA A 107 -18.63 9.18 8.01
CA ALA A 107 -19.04 7.78 7.76
C ALA A 107 -20.11 7.64 6.67
N SER A 108 -21.17 8.47 6.70
CA SER A 108 -22.24 8.48 5.69
C SER A 108 -21.73 8.79 4.27
N ALA A 109 -20.84 9.77 4.12
CA ALA A 109 -20.28 10.17 2.82
C ALA A 109 -19.25 9.15 2.31
N LEU A 110 -18.42 8.62 3.21
CA LEU A 110 -17.45 7.57 2.88
C LEU A 110 -18.14 6.25 2.52
N ARG A 111 -19.30 5.91 3.11
CA ARG A 111 -20.11 4.76 2.69
C ARG A 111 -20.55 4.89 1.22
N VAL A 112 -21.00 6.07 0.79
CA VAL A 112 -21.37 6.31 -0.63
C VAL A 112 -20.18 6.14 -1.58
N LYS A 113 -18.95 6.43 -1.13
CA LYS A 113 -17.73 6.18 -1.92
C LYS A 113 -17.28 4.71 -1.91
N ARG A 114 -17.50 3.98 -0.81
CA ARG A 114 -17.18 2.53 -0.68
C ARG A 114 -18.14 1.65 -1.47
N ASP A 115 -19.41 2.00 -1.45
CA ASP A 115 -20.50 1.25 -2.08
C ASP A 115 -21.45 2.19 -2.82
N PRO A 116 -21.07 2.63 -4.05
CA PRO A 116 -21.89 3.54 -4.85
C PRO A 116 -23.26 2.95 -5.24
N LEU A 117 -23.35 1.61 -5.32
CA LEU A 117 -24.56 0.89 -5.71
C LEU A 117 -25.46 0.54 -4.51
N ARG A 118 -25.00 0.77 -3.28
CA ARG A 118 -25.71 0.49 -2.01
C ARG A 118 -26.10 -0.98 -1.81
N ILE A 119 -25.30 -1.91 -2.36
CA ILE A 119 -25.53 -3.36 -2.29
C ILE A 119 -25.08 -3.95 -0.95
N SER A 120 -24.13 -3.30 -0.27
CA SER A 120 -23.57 -3.75 1.01
C SER A 120 -24.43 -3.36 2.20
N GLU A 121 -24.53 -4.27 3.17
CA GLU A 121 -25.13 -4.01 4.47
C GLU A 121 -24.42 -2.87 5.24
N LYS A 122 -25.11 -2.31 6.23
CA LYS A 122 -24.58 -1.26 7.10
C LYS A 122 -23.52 -1.87 8.03
N GLY A 123 -22.31 -1.31 8.04
CA GLY A 123 -21.18 -1.83 8.81
C GLY A 123 -20.18 -2.65 8.00
N ASN A 124 -20.41 -2.87 6.70
CA ASN A 124 -19.47 -3.57 5.80
C ASN A 124 -18.12 -2.83 5.60
N GLU A 125 -17.94 -1.63 6.18
CA GLU A 125 -16.63 -1.01 6.30
C GLU A 125 -15.72 -1.62 7.37
N PHE A 126 -16.27 -2.42 8.31
CA PHE A 126 -15.54 -3.01 9.43
C PHE A 126 -15.10 -4.46 9.13
N PRO A 127 -13.93 -4.92 9.62
CA PRO A 127 -12.93 -4.16 10.38
C PRO A 127 -12.23 -3.09 9.53
N LEU A 128 -12.13 -1.87 10.06
CA LEU A 128 -11.61 -0.71 9.33
C LEU A 128 -10.19 -0.36 9.81
N ILE A 129 -9.23 -0.36 8.88
CA ILE A 129 -7.86 0.09 9.08
C ILE A 129 -7.80 1.62 8.82
N LEU A 130 -7.27 2.37 9.79
CA LEU A 130 -7.04 3.81 9.70
C LEU A 130 -5.60 4.11 9.20
N GLY A 131 -5.20 5.39 9.18
CA GLY A 131 -3.92 5.84 8.64
C GLY A 131 -4.03 6.13 7.15
N ARG A 132 -3.65 7.34 6.74
CA ARG A 132 -3.70 7.80 5.34
C ARG A 132 -2.32 7.82 4.68
N ASP A 133 -1.25 8.03 5.43
CA ASP A 133 0.10 8.07 4.90
C ASP A 133 0.80 6.71 4.91
N VAL A 134 1.53 6.40 3.85
CA VAL A 134 2.50 5.29 3.81
C VAL A 134 3.81 5.77 3.20
N SER A 135 4.93 5.32 3.77
CA SER A 135 6.14 5.07 3.01
C SER A 135 6.61 3.62 3.23
N GLY A 136 7.08 2.99 2.16
CA GLY A 136 7.37 1.56 2.15
C GLY A 136 7.91 1.08 0.81
N VAL A 137 7.82 -0.22 0.58
CA VAL A 137 8.40 -0.90 -0.59
C VAL A 137 7.30 -1.63 -1.36
N VAL A 138 7.31 -1.52 -2.69
CA VAL A 138 6.39 -2.25 -3.57
C VAL A 138 6.66 -3.76 -3.45
N MET A 139 5.61 -4.53 -3.18
CA MET A 139 5.65 -6.00 -3.08
C MET A 139 5.13 -6.69 -4.34
N GLU A 140 3.99 -6.24 -4.85
CA GLU A 140 3.31 -6.83 -6.01
C GLU A 140 2.60 -5.73 -6.81
N CYS A 141 2.59 -5.86 -8.14
CA CYS A 141 1.98 -4.91 -9.06
C CYS A 141 0.91 -5.62 -9.91
N GLY A 142 -0.20 -4.96 -10.16
CA GLY A 142 -1.19 -5.41 -11.12
C GLY A 142 -0.67 -5.33 -12.57
N PRO A 143 -1.22 -6.12 -13.50
CA PRO A 143 -0.71 -6.25 -14.87
C PRO A 143 -0.73 -4.97 -15.73
N SER A 144 -1.45 -3.92 -15.32
CA SER A 144 -1.45 -2.61 -15.99
C SER A 144 -0.52 -1.57 -15.33
N VAL A 145 0.22 -1.94 -14.29
CA VAL A 145 1.19 -1.04 -13.63
C VAL A 145 2.56 -1.17 -14.30
N SER A 146 2.96 -0.13 -15.03
CA SER A 146 4.23 -0.10 -15.80
C SER A 146 5.36 0.71 -15.15
N TYR A 147 5.03 1.70 -14.31
CA TYR A 147 6.00 2.67 -13.76
C TYR A 147 6.68 2.23 -12.45
N PHE A 148 6.15 1.19 -11.81
CA PHE A 148 6.60 0.62 -10.54
C PHE A 148 6.78 -0.90 -10.67
N LYS A 149 7.78 -1.44 -9.97
CA LYS A 149 8.04 -2.89 -9.88
C LYS A 149 8.32 -3.29 -8.42
N PRO A 150 8.19 -4.58 -8.07
CA PRO A 150 8.62 -5.10 -6.77
C PRO A 150 10.04 -4.65 -6.38
N GLY A 151 10.19 -4.15 -5.15
CA GLY A 151 11.43 -3.58 -4.63
C GLY A 151 11.58 -2.07 -4.78
N ASP A 152 10.68 -1.36 -5.49
CA ASP A 152 10.73 0.11 -5.56
C ASP A 152 10.31 0.76 -4.23
N GLU A 153 11.08 1.73 -3.74
CA GLU A 153 10.73 2.56 -2.58
C GLU A 153 9.73 3.65 -2.94
N VAL A 154 8.60 3.67 -2.25
CA VAL A 154 7.44 4.50 -2.58
C VAL A 154 6.85 5.21 -1.36
N TRP A 155 6.02 6.21 -1.65
CA TRP A 155 5.13 6.87 -0.71
C TRP A 155 3.75 7.10 -1.36
N ALA A 156 2.71 7.18 -0.54
CA ALA A 156 1.35 7.43 -1.01
C ALA A 156 0.48 8.04 0.09
N ALA A 157 -0.56 8.76 -0.34
CA ALA A 157 -1.66 9.23 0.50
C ALA A 157 -2.92 8.46 0.09
N ILE A 158 -3.38 7.55 0.94
CA ILE A 158 -4.50 6.65 0.66
C ILE A 158 -5.83 7.38 0.87
N PRO A 159 -6.76 7.37 -0.12
CA PRO A 159 -8.06 8.01 0.03
C PRO A 159 -8.89 7.46 1.19
N PRO A 160 -9.64 8.31 1.93
CA PRO A 160 -10.28 7.93 3.20
C PRO A 160 -11.39 6.87 3.08
N TRP A 161 -11.88 6.59 1.87
CA TRP A 161 -12.83 5.49 1.64
C TRP A 161 -12.16 4.12 1.54
N LYS A 162 -10.86 4.02 1.26
CA LYS A 162 -10.11 2.75 1.22
C LYS A 162 -9.67 2.29 2.61
N GLN A 163 -9.22 1.04 2.69
CA GLN A 163 -8.51 0.50 3.86
C GLN A 163 -7.14 1.18 4.02
N GLY A 164 -6.77 1.47 5.27
CA GLY A 164 -5.64 2.35 5.61
C GLY A 164 -4.27 1.69 5.73
N THR A 165 -3.34 2.50 6.25
CA THR A 165 -1.89 2.24 6.29
C THR A 165 -1.37 1.79 7.66
N LEU A 166 -2.20 1.74 8.71
CA LEU A 166 -1.84 1.15 10.01
C LEU A 166 -1.85 -0.39 9.98
N SER A 167 -1.13 -0.96 9.03
CA SER A 167 -1.10 -2.38 8.68
C SER A 167 0.24 -2.74 8.06
N GLU A 168 0.67 -4.01 8.14
CA GLU A 168 1.94 -4.43 7.50
C GLU A 168 1.92 -4.24 5.97
N PHE A 169 0.75 -4.37 5.33
CA PHE A 169 0.59 -4.16 3.90
C PHE A 169 -0.64 -3.29 3.60
N VAL A 170 -0.54 -2.46 2.55
CA VAL A 170 -1.65 -1.64 2.06
C VAL A 170 -1.81 -1.79 0.55
N LEU A 171 -3.05 -1.73 0.09
CA LEU A 171 -3.41 -1.76 -1.34
C LEU A 171 -3.67 -0.32 -1.81
N ALA A 172 -2.93 0.12 -2.82
CA ALA A 172 -3.07 1.43 -3.44
C ALA A 172 -3.25 1.29 -4.95
N SER A 173 -3.82 2.31 -5.60
CA SER A 173 -3.82 2.39 -7.07
C SER A 173 -2.53 3.04 -7.57
N GLY A 174 -2.03 2.65 -8.74
CA GLY A 174 -0.79 3.17 -9.31
C GLY A 174 -0.77 4.69 -9.55
N ASN A 175 -1.94 5.36 -9.56
CA ASN A 175 -2.05 6.83 -9.63
C ASN A 175 -2.09 7.53 -8.26
N GLU A 176 -2.15 6.78 -7.14
CA GLU A 176 -2.07 7.28 -5.76
C GLU A 176 -0.63 7.22 -5.22
N ILE A 177 0.29 6.61 -5.97
CA ILE A 177 1.64 6.26 -5.55
C ILE A 177 2.68 7.12 -6.28
N SER A 178 3.73 7.50 -5.57
CA SER A 178 4.93 8.10 -6.16
C SER A 178 6.20 7.45 -5.58
N ARG A 179 7.35 7.64 -6.22
CA ARG A 179 8.65 7.24 -5.65
C ARG A 179 8.97 8.19 -4.50
N LYS A 180 9.38 7.66 -3.34
CA LYS A 180 9.74 8.53 -2.22
C LYS A 180 11.05 9.30 -2.54
N PRO A 181 11.29 10.48 -1.94
CA PRO A 181 12.58 11.15 -2.05
C PRO A 181 13.70 10.28 -1.46
N LYS A 182 14.78 10.10 -2.23
CA LYS A 182 15.95 9.28 -1.85
C LYS A 182 16.73 9.83 -0.65
N CYS A 183 16.63 11.14 -0.40
CA CYS A 183 17.32 11.83 0.69
C CYS A 183 16.64 11.68 2.05
N LEU A 184 15.39 11.20 2.10
CA LEU A 184 14.67 10.95 3.34
C LEU A 184 14.83 9.50 3.79
N THR A 185 14.53 9.20 5.05
CA THR A 185 14.18 7.86 5.52
C THR A 185 12.74 7.49 5.12
N HIS A 186 12.27 6.28 5.43
CA HIS A 186 10.83 5.97 5.34
C HIS A 186 10.02 6.72 6.42
N THR A 187 10.58 6.90 7.61
CA THR A 187 9.93 7.59 8.73
C THR A 187 9.63 9.04 8.40
N GLU A 188 10.61 9.78 7.88
CA GLU A 188 10.42 11.17 7.42
C GLU A 188 9.50 11.22 6.19
N ALA A 189 9.73 10.36 5.19
CA ALA A 189 8.90 10.33 3.99
C ALA A 189 7.43 10.04 4.31
N ALA A 190 7.11 9.19 5.30
CA ALA A 190 5.74 8.91 5.68
C ALA A 190 5.02 10.11 6.34
N SER A 191 5.74 11.14 6.81
CA SER A 191 5.11 12.32 7.44
C SER A 191 4.51 13.34 6.46
N LEU A 192 4.70 13.14 5.15
CA LEU A 192 4.49 14.16 4.13
C LEU A 192 3.31 13.96 3.15
N PRO A 193 2.90 12.75 2.71
CA PRO A 193 2.00 12.62 1.55
C PRO A 193 0.63 13.29 1.71
N TYR A 194 -0.08 13.05 2.81
CA TYR A 194 -1.45 13.50 3.02
C TYR A 194 -1.51 15.01 3.28
N VAL A 195 -0.63 15.51 4.17
CA VAL A 195 -0.51 16.96 4.43
C VAL A 195 0.02 17.69 3.19
N GLY A 196 1.00 17.12 2.49
CA GLY A 196 1.59 17.67 1.27
C GLY A 196 0.59 17.79 0.13
N LEU A 197 -0.21 16.75 -0.15
CA LEU A 197 -1.29 16.85 -1.14
C LEU A 197 -2.39 17.82 -0.71
N THR A 198 -2.72 17.89 0.58
CA THR A 198 -3.71 18.85 1.09
C THR A 198 -3.23 20.29 0.89
N THR A 199 -1.98 20.58 1.22
CA THR A 199 -1.35 21.90 1.02
C THR A 199 -1.22 22.22 -0.47
N TRP A 200 -0.76 21.26 -1.28
CA TRP A 200 -0.64 21.44 -2.74
C TRP A 200 -2.00 21.76 -3.39
N PHE A 201 -3.05 21.03 -3.01
CA PHE A 201 -4.40 21.29 -3.51
C PHE A 201 -4.90 22.67 -3.09
N ALA A 202 -4.68 23.08 -1.83
CA ALA A 202 -5.10 24.38 -1.33
C ALA A 202 -4.36 25.54 -2.04
N VAL A 203 -3.05 25.43 -2.20
CA VAL A 203 -2.19 26.48 -2.81
C VAL A 203 -2.38 26.52 -4.33
N SER A 204 -2.15 25.40 -5.01
CA SER A 204 -2.10 25.35 -6.48
C SER A 204 -3.48 25.15 -7.10
N ASN A 205 -4.18 24.06 -6.79
CA ASN A 205 -5.42 23.71 -7.46
C ASN A 205 -6.61 24.63 -7.10
N ALA A 206 -6.73 25.05 -5.84
CA ALA A 206 -7.82 25.88 -5.35
C ALA A 206 -7.43 27.38 -5.30
N GLY A 207 -6.21 27.69 -4.89
CA GLY A 207 -5.68 29.06 -4.82
C GLY A 207 -5.19 29.61 -6.16
N GLY A 208 -4.98 28.75 -7.18
CA GLY A 208 -4.45 29.17 -8.48
C GLY A 208 -3.03 29.73 -8.39
N LEU A 209 -2.22 29.22 -7.45
CA LEU A 209 -0.85 29.67 -7.23
C LEU A 209 0.18 28.74 -7.91
N ASP A 210 1.03 29.35 -8.72
CA ASP A 210 2.13 28.75 -9.47
C ASP A 210 3.31 29.75 -9.55
N ALA A 211 4.37 29.41 -10.29
CA ALA A 211 5.57 30.26 -10.35
C ALA A 211 5.30 31.65 -10.95
N ASP A 212 4.41 31.76 -11.93
CA ASP A 212 4.15 32.98 -12.67
C ASP A 212 3.16 33.90 -11.95
N SER A 213 2.17 33.31 -11.27
CA SER A 213 1.12 34.02 -10.53
C SER A 213 1.49 34.43 -9.10
N CYS A 214 2.68 34.08 -8.61
CA CYS A 214 3.15 34.41 -7.26
C CYS A 214 4.05 35.65 -7.16
N LEU A 215 4.58 36.17 -8.27
CA LEU A 215 5.70 37.14 -8.26
C LEU A 215 5.42 38.43 -7.45
N ASP A 216 4.17 38.90 -7.40
CA ASP A 216 3.76 40.12 -6.69
C ASP A 216 2.84 39.86 -5.47
N LYS A 217 2.66 38.60 -5.05
CA LYS A 217 1.80 38.24 -3.92
C LYS A 217 2.62 38.08 -2.64
N ARG A 218 2.17 38.71 -1.55
CA ARG A 218 2.77 38.62 -0.21
C ARG A 218 2.32 37.38 0.55
#